data_AF-A0A418QY34-F1
#
_entry.id   AF-A0A418QY34-F1
#
_cell.length_a   1.000
_cell.length_b   1.000
_cell.length_c   1.000
_cell.angle_alpha   90.00
_cell.angle_beta   90.00
_cell.angle_gamma   90.00
#
_symmetry.space_group_name_H-M   'P 1'
#
loop_
_entity.id
_entity.type
_entity.pdbx_description
1 polymer ?
#
loop_
_entity_poly.entity_id
_entity_poly.type
_entity_poly.pdbx_seq_one_letter_code
_entity_poly.pdbx_strand_id
1 'polypeptide(L)'
;MVGINFQSIRISSWKQFESIDIDFHRNLTIITGANGSGKTTVLNLLSRHFGWSYVELATPIKNKVSGGFGYISRDWSKRRLININFNSPIGIHGGQQQVDYIGDLVYSNGAKVDLTLPGQDYTGAQYHINISNMQTIKGIGISSHRQIFKYQQVVSIHTARRTKDEAYRLVFQSNMNRYNGNVNANIPPNSFYIKETLISWAMGGSGNEFITGDEELKRWRWYNAR
;
A
#
# COMPACT_ATOMS: atom_id res chain seq x y z
N MET A 1 22.14 3.06 -11.49
CA MET A 1 21.90 2.50 -10.13
C MET A 1 20.74 1.54 -10.21
N VAL A 2 20.97 0.26 -9.93
CA VAL A 2 19.89 -0.72 -9.76
C VAL A 2 19.16 -0.37 -8.46
N GLY A 3 17.84 -0.18 -8.52
CA GLY A 3 17.03 0.09 -7.35
C GLY A 3 17.01 -1.10 -6.39
N ILE A 4 16.76 -0.84 -5.10
CA ILE A 4 16.61 -1.89 -4.08
C ILE A 4 15.30 -2.64 -4.36
N ASN A 5 15.37 -3.97 -4.38
CA ASN A 5 14.24 -4.88 -4.52
C ASN A 5 14.09 -5.79 -3.29
N PHE A 6 12.98 -6.52 -3.21
CA PHE A 6 12.78 -7.60 -2.25
C PHE A 6 13.64 -8.82 -2.62
N GLN A 7 14.26 -9.46 -1.63
CA GLN A 7 14.99 -10.72 -1.80
C GLN A 7 14.22 -11.88 -1.20
N SER A 8 13.79 -11.79 0.06
CA SER A 8 12.98 -12.82 0.68
C SER A 8 12.13 -12.27 1.81
N ILE A 9 11.10 -13.02 2.19
CA ILE A 9 10.26 -12.75 3.34
C ILE A 9 9.95 -14.04 4.07
N ARG A 10 10.07 -14.01 5.40
CA ARG A 10 9.63 -15.09 6.26
C ARG A 10 8.64 -14.56 7.26
N ILE A 11 7.53 -15.26 7.41
CA ILE A 11 6.54 -14.96 8.44
C ILE A 11 6.13 -16.25 9.11
N SER A 12 5.93 -16.18 10.41
CA SER A 12 5.52 -17.32 11.22
C SER A 12 4.38 -16.92 12.14
N SER A 13 3.41 -17.82 12.26
CA SER A 13 2.30 -17.73 13.22
C SER A 13 1.58 -16.37 13.20
N TRP A 14 1.25 -15.87 12.00
CA TRP A 14 0.55 -14.61 11.83
C TRP A 14 -0.61 -14.76 10.84
N LYS A 15 -1.83 -14.42 11.30
CA LYS A 15 -3.08 -14.58 10.55
C LYS A 15 -3.24 -15.98 9.96
N GLN A 16 -3.35 -16.10 8.63
CA GLN A 16 -3.56 -17.35 7.92
C GLN A 16 -2.27 -18.19 7.78
N PHE A 17 -1.13 -17.68 8.21
CA PHE A 17 0.17 -18.33 8.03
C PHE A 17 0.64 -19.00 9.31
N GLU A 18 0.76 -20.33 9.29
CA GLU A 18 1.58 -21.05 10.26
C GLU A 18 3.06 -20.74 10.01
N SER A 19 3.50 -20.91 8.77
CA SER A 19 4.80 -20.48 8.27
C SER A 19 4.71 -20.14 6.79
N ILE A 20 5.48 -19.14 6.38
CA ILE A 20 5.67 -18.78 4.98
C ILE A 20 7.13 -18.35 4.82
N ASP A 21 7.78 -18.85 3.78
CA ASP A 21 9.12 -18.48 3.35
C ASP A 21 9.05 -18.30 1.84
N ILE A 22 9.25 -17.08 1.37
CA ILE A 22 9.21 -16.74 -0.06
C ILE A 22 10.54 -16.11 -0.43
N ASP A 23 11.22 -16.72 -1.38
CA ASP A 23 12.30 -16.10 -2.13
C ASP A 23 11.74 -15.39 -3.37
N PHE A 24 11.95 -14.07 -3.45
CA PHE A 24 11.50 -13.28 -4.57
C PHE A 24 12.48 -13.37 -5.72
N HIS A 25 11.97 -13.76 -6.89
CA HIS A 25 12.74 -13.69 -8.12
C HIS A 25 12.92 -12.22 -8.55
N ARG A 26 14.09 -11.89 -9.10
CA ARG A 26 14.48 -10.52 -9.47
C ARG A 26 13.53 -9.83 -10.45
N ASN A 27 12.80 -10.62 -11.25
CA ASN A 27 11.95 -10.10 -12.33
C ASN A 27 10.45 -10.32 -12.06
N LEU A 28 10.06 -11.53 -11.64
CA LEU A 28 8.66 -11.92 -11.54
C LEU A 28 8.48 -13.03 -10.50
N THR A 29 7.66 -12.75 -9.49
CA THR A 29 7.20 -13.75 -8.53
C THR A 29 5.69 -13.83 -8.62
N ILE A 30 5.15 -15.04 -8.83
CA ILE A 30 3.71 -15.28 -8.92
C ILE A 30 3.26 -15.97 -7.63
N ILE A 31 2.38 -15.32 -6.88
CA ILE A 31 1.76 -15.89 -5.67
C ILE A 31 0.36 -16.36 -6.04
N THR A 32 0.13 -17.68 -6.00
CA THR A 32 -1.16 -18.32 -6.28
C THR A 32 -1.62 -19.14 -5.07
N GLY A 33 -2.90 -19.48 -5.03
CA GLY A 33 -3.51 -20.25 -3.94
C GLY A 33 -5.02 -20.04 -3.87
N ALA A 34 -5.70 -20.86 -3.06
CA ALA A 34 -7.14 -20.78 -2.86
C ALA A 34 -7.60 -19.41 -2.33
N ASN A 35 -8.88 -19.08 -2.49
CA ASN A 35 -9.44 -17.88 -1.87
C ASN A 35 -9.29 -17.93 -0.35
N GLY A 36 -8.92 -16.81 0.28
CA GLY A 36 -8.63 -16.76 1.71
C GLY A 36 -7.24 -17.27 2.14
N SER A 37 -6.40 -17.77 1.22
CA SER A 37 -5.06 -18.30 1.54
C SER A 37 -4.02 -17.25 1.95
N GLY A 38 -4.41 -15.99 2.13
CA GLY A 38 -3.50 -14.91 2.55
C GLY A 38 -2.71 -14.19 1.43
N LYS A 39 -2.99 -14.42 0.14
CA LYS A 39 -2.32 -13.72 -0.97
C LYS A 39 -2.30 -12.20 -0.79
N THR A 40 -3.48 -11.62 -0.53
CA THR A 40 -3.63 -10.18 -0.30
C THR A 40 -2.91 -9.73 0.98
N THR A 41 -2.83 -10.59 2.01
CA THR A 41 -2.08 -10.31 3.25
C THR A 41 -0.60 -10.06 2.95
N VAL A 42 0.04 -10.93 2.16
CA VAL A 42 1.45 -10.76 1.74
C VAL A 42 1.62 -9.50 0.91
N LEU A 43 0.74 -9.27 -0.08
CA LEU A 43 0.80 -8.09 -0.95
C LEU A 43 0.63 -6.78 -0.17
N ASN A 44 -0.28 -6.73 0.81
CA ASN A 44 -0.49 -5.55 1.65
C ASN A 44 0.75 -5.26 2.50
N LEU A 45 1.36 -6.30 3.08
CA LEU A 45 2.59 -6.15 3.86
C LEU A 45 3.74 -5.59 3.01
N LEU A 46 3.96 -6.14 1.81
CA LEU A 46 4.99 -5.65 0.87
C LEU A 46 4.69 -4.21 0.43
N SER A 47 3.42 -3.90 0.18
CA SER A 47 3.00 -2.58 -0.31
C SER A 47 3.32 -1.42 0.64
N ARG A 48 3.59 -1.72 1.92
CA ARG A 48 4.06 -0.72 2.89
C ARG A 48 5.38 -0.06 2.51
N HIS A 49 6.25 -0.80 1.82
CA HIS A 49 7.52 -0.28 1.30
C HIS A 49 7.34 0.71 0.15
N PHE A 50 6.16 0.72 -0.47
CA PHE A 50 5.76 1.69 -1.49
C PHE A 50 5.01 2.88 -0.88
N GLY A 51 4.89 2.96 0.46
CA GLY A 51 4.21 4.04 1.17
C GLY A 51 2.75 3.76 1.53
N TRP A 52 2.23 2.55 1.29
CA TRP A 52 0.89 2.18 1.70
C TRP A 52 0.81 1.96 3.23
N SER A 53 -0.28 2.41 3.86
CA SER A 53 -0.53 2.13 5.27
C SER A 53 -1.80 1.29 5.40
N TYR A 54 -1.65 0.03 5.80
CA TYR A 54 -2.76 -0.87 6.07
C TYR A 54 -2.96 -0.95 7.59
N VAL A 55 -4.19 -0.70 8.02
CA VAL A 55 -4.66 -1.01 9.37
C VAL A 55 -5.13 -2.45 9.37
N GLU A 56 -4.65 -3.24 10.32
CA GLU A 56 -5.07 -4.62 10.52
C GLU A 56 -6.08 -4.72 11.65
N LEU A 57 -6.98 -5.71 11.59
CA LEU A 57 -7.99 -5.93 12.62
C LEU A 57 -7.53 -7.00 13.61
N ALA A 58 -7.65 -6.70 14.90
CA ALA A 58 -7.39 -7.64 15.98
C ALA A 58 -8.60 -8.55 16.22
N THR A 59 -8.33 -9.79 16.66
CA THR A 59 -9.40 -10.72 17.03
C THR A 59 -9.88 -10.41 18.45
N PRO A 60 -11.18 -10.19 18.69
CA PRO A 60 -11.71 -10.01 20.04
C PRO A 60 -11.71 -11.33 20.81
N ILE A 61 -11.20 -11.32 22.04
CA ILE A 61 -11.27 -12.44 22.99
C ILE A 61 -12.12 -12.02 24.19
N LYS A 62 -13.04 -12.88 24.63
CA LYS A 62 -13.78 -12.68 25.88
C LYS A 62 -12.96 -13.14 27.08
N ASN A 63 -12.78 -12.26 28.06
CA ASN A 63 -12.18 -12.59 29.33
C ASN A 63 -13.17 -13.42 30.18
N LYS A 64 -12.75 -14.63 30.56
CA LYS A 64 -13.59 -15.57 31.34
C LYS A 64 -13.78 -15.16 32.80
N VAL A 65 -12.92 -14.29 33.33
CA VAL A 65 -12.90 -13.88 34.74
C VAL A 65 -13.59 -12.53 34.93
N SER A 66 -13.30 -11.53 34.09
CA SER A 66 -13.89 -10.18 34.23
C SER A 66 -15.12 -9.95 33.34
N GLY A 67 -15.46 -10.87 32.44
CA GLY A 67 -16.58 -10.73 31.50
C GLY A 67 -16.37 -9.70 30.39
N GLY A 68 -15.29 -8.90 30.43
CA GLY A 68 -14.93 -7.90 29.41
C GLY A 68 -14.30 -8.50 28.16
N PHE A 69 -14.17 -7.69 27.10
CA PHE A 69 -13.50 -8.06 25.86
C PHE A 69 -12.06 -7.50 25.82
N GLY A 70 -11.10 -8.33 25.41
CA GLY A 70 -9.75 -7.93 25.03
C GLY A 70 -9.52 -8.19 23.54
N TYR A 71 -8.38 -7.74 23.00
CA TYR A 71 -8.04 -7.89 21.58
C TYR A 71 -6.65 -8.50 21.44
N ILE A 72 -6.47 -9.38 20.47
CA ILE A 72 -5.15 -9.96 20.13
C ILE A 72 -4.80 -9.68 18.67
N SER A 73 -3.55 -9.31 18.43
CA SER A 73 -2.99 -9.07 17.11
C SER A 73 -2.59 -10.37 16.37
N ARG A 74 -2.64 -11.52 17.07
CA ARG A 74 -2.17 -12.83 16.59
C ARG A 74 -3.20 -13.91 16.92
N ASP A 75 -3.73 -14.61 15.93
CA ASP A 75 -4.65 -15.74 16.12
C ASP A 75 -4.22 -16.93 15.27
N TRP A 76 -4.22 -18.13 15.87
CA TRP A 76 -4.08 -19.40 15.13
C TRP A 76 -4.72 -20.60 15.86
N SER A 77 -5.77 -20.39 16.67
CA SER A 77 -6.57 -21.44 17.30
C SER A 77 -6.00 -22.28 18.47
N LYS A 78 -4.68 -22.39 18.76
CA LYS A 78 -4.18 -23.16 19.94
C LYS A 78 -2.65 -23.08 20.16
N ARG A 79 -2.12 -21.97 20.69
CA ARG A 79 -0.93 -22.07 21.58
C ARG A 79 -1.39 -21.99 23.02
N ARG A 80 -1.79 -23.15 23.53
CA ARG A 80 -1.67 -23.61 24.93
C ARG A 80 -1.59 -22.50 25.99
N LEU A 81 -2.61 -22.42 26.85
CA LEU A 81 -2.41 -22.03 28.25
C LEU A 81 -1.66 -20.70 28.47
N ILE A 82 -2.04 -19.61 27.82
CA ILE A 82 -1.64 -18.32 28.38
C ILE A 82 -2.65 -18.03 29.48
N ASN A 83 -2.25 -18.26 30.73
CA ASN A 83 -2.77 -17.53 31.88
C ASN A 83 -2.51 -16.04 31.60
N ILE A 84 -3.35 -15.42 30.77
CA ILE A 84 -3.32 -13.98 30.61
C ILE A 84 -3.88 -13.46 31.93
N ASN A 85 -2.96 -13.17 32.85
CA ASN A 85 -3.30 -12.64 34.16
C ASN A 85 -3.62 -11.16 33.98
N PHE A 86 -4.85 -10.88 33.55
CA PHE A 86 -5.41 -9.52 33.42
C PHE A 86 -5.58 -8.82 34.80
N ASN A 87 -5.11 -9.44 35.89
CA ASN A 87 -5.02 -8.84 37.22
C ASN A 87 -3.80 -7.92 37.41
N SER A 88 -2.95 -7.74 36.39
CA SER A 88 -2.01 -6.62 36.43
C SER A 88 -2.82 -5.32 36.28
N PRO A 89 -2.72 -4.38 37.23
CA PRO A 89 -3.43 -3.11 37.16
C PRO A 89 -3.23 -2.48 35.80
N ILE A 90 -4.35 -2.04 35.22
CA ILE A 90 -4.38 -1.19 34.04
C ILE A 90 -3.54 0.05 34.38
N GLY A 91 -2.36 0.13 33.79
CA GLY A 91 -1.45 1.26 33.95
C GLY A 91 -0.25 1.00 34.88
N ILE A 92 0.92 1.35 34.33
CA ILE A 92 2.20 1.52 35.02
C ILE A 92 2.94 0.22 35.37
N HIS A 93 3.47 -0.44 34.32
CA HIS A 93 4.79 -1.06 34.43
C HIS A 93 5.77 -0.26 33.56
N GLY A 94 6.64 0.50 34.20
CA GLY A 94 7.82 1.07 33.56
C GLY A 94 8.76 -0.06 33.19
N GLY A 95 8.75 -0.48 31.92
CA GLY A 95 9.64 -1.51 31.41
C GLY A 95 9.16 -2.03 30.06
N GLN A 96 9.72 -1.46 28.98
CA GLN A 96 9.78 -1.98 27.61
C GLN A 96 8.48 -2.65 27.08
N GLN A 97 7.73 -1.93 26.23
CA GLN A 97 6.61 -2.50 25.46
C GLN A 97 7.07 -3.80 24.78
N GLN A 98 6.51 -4.94 25.20
CA GLN A 98 6.92 -6.25 24.70
C GLN A 98 6.41 -6.44 23.27
N VAL A 99 7.24 -6.19 22.26
CA VAL A 99 6.88 -6.40 20.85
C VAL A 99 6.84 -7.90 20.51
N ASP A 100 5.86 -8.33 19.72
CA ASP A 100 5.73 -9.73 19.31
C ASP A 100 6.34 -9.93 17.92
N TYR A 101 7.40 -10.73 17.82
CA TYR A 101 8.11 -10.96 16.55
C TYR A 101 7.35 -11.97 15.68
N ILE A 102 7.08 -11.61 14.42
CA ILE A 102 6.38 -12.48 13.47
C ILE A 102 7.27 -12.95 12.32
N GLY A 103 8.40 -12.28 12.04
CA GLY A 103 9.30 -12.70 10.98
C GLY A 103 10.21 -11.59 10.47
N ASP A 104 10.82 -11.82 9.31
CA ASP A 104 11.78 -10.91 8.71
C ASP A 104 11.57 -10.71 7.20
N LEU A 105 12.09 -9.62 6.69
CA LEU A 105 12.18 -9.32 5.27
C LEU A 105 13.60 -8.91 4.92
N VAL A 106 14.13 -9.50 3.85
CA VAL A 106 15.48 -9.23 3.35
C VAL A 106 15.38 -8.50 2.02
N TYR A 107 16.13 -7.42 1.88
CA TYR A 107 16.27 -6.66 0.65
C TYR A 107 17.45 -7.17 -0.18
N SER A 108 17.44 -6.87 -1.48
CA SER A 108 18.50 -7.22 -2.43
C SER A 108 19.91 -6.70 -2.10
N ASN A 109 20.04 -5.72 -1.19
CA ASN A 109 21.32 -5.21 -0.68
C ASN A 109 21.80 -5.96 0.58
N GLY A 110 21.10 -7.01 1.00
CA GLY A 110 21.39 -7.79 2.21
C GLY A 110 20.87 -7.16 3.51
N ALA A 111 20.28 -5.96 3.48
CA ALA A 111 19.66 -5.40 4.67
C ALA A 111 18.43 -6.23 5.06
N LYS A 112 18.32 -6.52 6.36
CA LYS A 112 17.23 -7.28 6.96
C LYS A 112 16.43 -6.37 7.88
N VAL A 113 15.10 -6.51 7.82
CA VAL A 113 14.17 -5.82 8.71
C VAL A 113 13.27 -6.82 9.41
N ASP A 114 13.00 -6.53 10.69
CA ASP A 114 12.13 -7.36 11.51
C ASP A 114 10.69 -6.86 11.41
N LEU A 115 9.77 -7.82 11.33
CA LEU A 115 8.34 -7.63 11.32
C LEU A 115 7.83 -7.94 12.72
N THR A 116 7.28 -6.93 13.41
CA THR A 116 6.76 -7.09 14.77
C THR A 116 5.33 -6.60 14.91
N LEU A 117 4.58 -7.17 15.84
CA LEU A 117 3.25 -6.72 16.23
C LEU A 117 3.32 -5.94 17.54
N PRO A 118 2.33 -5.08 17.81
CA PRO A 118 2.12 -4.55 19.14
C PRO A 118 1.93 -5.70 20.14
N GLY A 119 2.48 -5.52 21.34
CA GLY A 119 2.53 -6.51 22.39
C GLY A 119 1.20 -6.96 22.97
N GLN A 120 1.29 -7.86 23.96
CA GLN A 120 0.14 -8.44 24.68
C GLN A 120 -0.71 -7.40 25.42
N ASP A 121 -0.14 -6.22 25.71
CA ASP A 121 -0.85 -5.10 26.35
C ASP A 121 -1.68 -4.26 25.36
N TYR A 122 -1.76 -4.67 24.09
CA TYR A 122 -2.51 -3.96 23.08
C TYR A 122 -4.03 -4.15 23.25
N THR A 123 -4.73 -3.08 23.62
CA THR A 123 -6.18 -3.09 23.85
C THR A 123 -7.00 -2.60 22.65
N GLY A 124 -6.35 -2.24 21.53
CA GLY A 124 -7.02 -1.73 20.35
C GLY A 124 -7.62 -2.83 19.47
N ALA A 125 -8.75 -2.53 18.83
CA ALA A 125 -9.35 -3.40 17.81
C ALA A 125 -8.61 -3.36 16.46
N GLN A 126 -7.70 -2.40 16.29
CA GLN A 126 -6.97 -2.12 15.05
C GLN A 126 -5.48 -2.08 15.35
N TYR A 127 -4.61 -2.72 14.60
CA TYR A 127 -3.16 -2.63 14.83
C TYR A 127 -2.40 -2.39 13.53
N HIS A 128 -1.15 -1.97 13.66
CA HIS A 128 -0.21 -1.91 12.56
C HIS A 128 0.95 -2.84 12.85
N ILE A 129 1.45 -3.50 11.82
CA ILE A 129 2.74 -4.18 11.89
C ILE A 129 3.80 -3.08 12.04
N ASN A 130 4.80 -3.27 12.87
CA ASN A 130 5.96 -2.41 12.92
C ASN A 130 7.08 -3.02 12.06
N ILE A 131 7.70 -2.20 11.22
CA ILE A 131 8.82 -2.58 10.36
C ILE A 131 9.93 -1.58 10.65
N SER A 132 10.85 -1.97 11.52
CA SER A 132 11.95 -1.11 11.95
C SER A 132 12.98 -0.99 10.83
N ASN A 133 13.44 0.23 10.55
CA ASN A 133 14.42 0.52 9.48
C ASN A 133 13.95 0.12 8.07
N MET A 134 12.65 0.24 7.80
CA MET A 134 12.07 -0.04 6.48
C MET A 134 12.74 0.78 5.37
N GLN A 135 13.19 0.11 4.31
CA GLN A 135 13.75 0.78 3.14
C GLN A 135 12.65 1.10 2.12
N THR A 136 12.71 2.29 1.53
CA THR A 136 11.79 2.68 0.45
C THR A 136 12.16 1.95 -0.83
N ILE A 137 11.19 1.25 -1.42
CA ILE A 137 11.34 0.59 -2.72
C ILE A 137 10.55 1.39 -3.74
N LYS A 138 11.16 1.64 -4.91
CA LYS A 138 10.44 2.24 -6.03
C LYS A 138 9.47 1.21 -6.61
N GLY A 139 8.19 1.42 -6.41
CA GLY A 139 7.16 0.51 -6.89
C GLY A 139 5.75 1.06 -6.74
N ILE A 140 4.77 0.31 -7.21
CA ILE A 140 3.35 0.63 -7.02
C ILE A 140 2.63 -0.59 -6.46
N GLY A 141 1.95 -0.38 -5.34
CA GLY A 141 0.99 -1.36 -4.80
C GLY A 141 -0.32 -1.23 -5.57
N ILE A 142 -0.79 -2.32 -6.17
CA ILE A 142 -2.10 -2.35 -6.83
C ILE A 142 -3.04 -3.16 -5.93
N SER A 143 -3.98 -2.47 -5.29
CA SER A 143 -5.00 -3.11 -4.45
C SER A 143 -5.85 -4.11 -5.24
N SER A 144 -6.23 -5.21 -4.58
CA SER A 144 -7.14 -6.21 -5.14
C SER A 144 -8.54 -5.63 -5.36
N HIS A 145 -9.02 -4.76 -4.46
CA HIS A 145 -10.32 -4.10 -4.57
C HIS A 145 -10.17 -2.78 -5.34
N ARG A 146 -10.07 -2.87 -6.67
CA ARG A 146 -9.88 -1.70 -7.54
C ARG A 146 -11.14 -0.85 -7.57
N GLN A 147 -10.97 0.47 -7.52
CA GLN A 147 -12.08 1.37 -7.80
C GLN A 147 -12.49 1.28 -9.27
N ILE A 148 -13.79 1.45 -9.54
CA ILE A 148 -14.33 1.52 -10.89
C ILE A 148 -13.70 2.71 -11.61
N PHE A 149 -13.11 2.47 -12.77
CA PHE A 149 -12.54 3.52 -13.61
C PHE A 149 -13.67 4.41 -14.14
N LYS A 150 -13.71 5.66 -13.69
CA LYS A 150 -14.59 6.70 -14.25
C LYS A 150 -13.79 7.54 -15.24
N TYR A 151 -14.29 7.66 -16.46
CA TYR A 151 -13.73 8.60 -17.42
C TYR A 151 -14.22 10.01 -17.10
N GLN A 152 -13.29 10.96 -17.12
CA GLN A 152 -13.58 12.38 -17.00
C GLN A 152 -12.90 13.12 -18.15
N GLN A 153 -13.58 14.11 -18.71
CA GLN A 153 -13.02 14.96 -19.74
C GLN A 153 -11.89 15.82 -19.15
N VAL A 154 -10.80 15.94 -19.90
CA VAL A 154 -9.70 16.87 -19.60
C VAL A 154 -10.07 18.21 -20.23
N VAL A 155 -10.43 19.19 -19.40
CA VAL A 155 -10.89 20.52 -19.85
C VAL A 155 -9.72 21.49 -20.04
N SER A 156 -8.67 21.34 -19.22
CA SER A 156 -7.45 22.14 -19.31
C SER A 156 -6.23 21.23 -19.18
N ILE A 157 -5.13 21.63 -19.84
CA ILE A 157 -3.85 20.93 -19.79
C ILE A 157 -2.83 21.94 -19.28
N HIS A 158 -2.11 21.58 -18.23
CA HIS A 158 -0.99 22.40 -17.78
C HIS A 158 0.13 22.38 -18.83
N THR A 159 0.58 23.58 -19.23
CA THR A 159 1.69 23.78 -20.19
C THR A 159 3.05 23.48 -19.57
N ALA A 160 3.13 23.43 -18.24
CA ALA A 160 4.33 22.99 -17.53
C ALA A 160 4.58 21.51 -17.79
N ARG A 161 5.81 21.19 -18.24
CA ARG A 161 6.25 19.81 -18.43
C ARG A 161 6.23 19.08 -17.09
N ARG A 162 5.42 18.02 -16.99
CA ARG A 162 5.48 17.10 -15.85
C ARG A 162 6.64 16.12 -16.03
N THR A 163 7.41 15.90 -14.99
CA THR A 163 8.41 14.83 -14.95
C THR A 163 7.76 13.46 -14.68
N LYS A 164 8.48 12.37 -14.93
CA LYS A 164 8.01 11.01 -14.65
C LYS A 164 7.68 10.82 -13.17
N ASP A 165 8.50 11.37 -12.28
CA ASP A 165 8.31 11.29 -10.83
C ASP A 165 7.09 12.09 -10.35
N GLU A 166 6.84 13.27 -10.92
CA GLU A 166 5.63 14.05 -10.62
C GLU A 166 4.36 13.35 -11.11
N ALA A 167 4.38 12.82 -12.33
CA ALA A 167 3.28 12.04 -12.88
C ALA A 167 2.96 10.82 -12.01
N TYR A 168 4.00 10.08 -11.60
CA TYR A 168 3.87 8.95 -10.69
C TYR A 168 3.25 9.39 -9.35
N ARG A 169 3.77 10.46 -8.73
CA ARG A 169 3.28 10.97 -7.44
C ARG A 169 1.81 11.36 -7.50
N LEU A 170 1.37 12.02 -8.58
CA LEU A 170 -0.04 12.41 -8.75
C LEU A 170 -0.97 11.20 -8.76
N VAL A 171 -0.64 10.19 -9.56
CA VAL A 171 -1.43 8.97 -9.66
C VAL A 171 -1.40 8.18 -8.34
N PHE A 172 -0.23 8.08 -7.72
CA PHE A 172 -0.03 7.40 -6.44
C PHE A 172 -0.86 8.05 -5.32
N GLN A 173 -0.77 9.37 -5.17
CA GLN A 173 -1.53 10.13 -4.16
C GLN A 173 -3.03 10.02 -4.39
N SER A 174 -3.50 10.13 -5.64
CA SER A 174 -4.92 9.96 -5.95
C SER A 174 -5.40 8.54 -5.60
N ASN A 175 -4.59 7.51 -5.89
CA ASN A 175 -4.90 6.14 -5.53
C ASN A 175 -4.98 5.94 -4.00
N MET A 176 -4.05 6.52 -3.24
CA MET A 176 -4.03 6.45 -1.78
C MET A 176 -5.22 7.19 -1.14
N ASN A 177 -5.53 8.40 -1.59
CA ASN A 177 -6.67 9.17 -1.10
C ASN A 177 -7.99 8.39 -1.27
N ARG A 178 -8.13 7.78 -2.45
CA ARG A 178 -9.28 6.93 -2.80
C ARG A 178 -9.36 5.66 -1.97
N TYR A 179 -8.24 5.02 -1.69
CA TYR A 179 -8.17 3.86 -0.80
C TYR A 179 -8.62 4.21 0.62
N ASN A 180 -8.20 5.36 1.15
CA ASN A 180 -8.58 5.85 2.47
C ASN A 180 -10.04 6.34 2.56
N GLY A 181 -10.87 6.08 1.55
CA GLY A 181 -12.27 6.50 1.52
C GLY A 181 -12.48 8.00 1.31
N ASN A 182 -11.41 8.77 1.05
CA ASN A 182 -11.50 10.20 0.75
C ASN A 182 -11.88 10.38 -0.73
N VAL A 183 -13.15 10.09 -1.03
CA VAL A 183 -13.72 10.18 -2.38
C VAL A 183 -14.51 11.49 -2.50
N ASN A 184 -13.81 12.62 -2.33
CA ASN A 184 -14.41 13.91 -2.67
C ASN A 184 -14.73 13.95 -4.17
N ALA A 185 -15.95 14.32 -4.53
CA ALA A 185 -16.39 14.43 -5.92
C ALA A 185 -15.54 15.41 -6.75
N ASN A 186 -14.89 16.36 -6.07
CA ASN A 186 -14.01 17.37 -6.67
C ASN A 186 -12.59 16.88 -6.95
N ILE A 187 -12.20 15.68 -6.48
CA ILE A 187 -10.86 15.12 -6.74
C ILE A 187 -10.92 14.28 -8.03
N PRO A 188 -10.18 14.67 -9.09
CA PRO A 188 -10.15 13.92 -10.34
C PRO A 188 -9.77 12.44 -10.15
N PRO A 189 -10.32 11.53 -10.98
CA PRO A 189 -9.95 10.12 -10.96
C PRO A 189 -8.53 9.90 -11.47
N ASN A 190 -7.94 8.75 -11.11
CA ASN A 190 -6.61 8.36 -11.57
C ASN A 190 -6.48 8.41 -13.11
N SER A 191 -7.54 8.01 -13.81
CA SER A 191 -7.67 8.07 -15.27
C SER A 191 -7.50 9.49 -15.80
N PHE A 192 -8.02 10.52 -15.10
CA PHE A 192 -7.85 11.91 -15.48
C PHE A 192 -6.38 12.31 -15.44
N TYR A 193 -5.69 12.06 -14.32
CA TYR A 193 -4.27 12.41 -14.17
C TYR A 193 -3.37 11.69 -15.16
N ILE A 194 -3.65 10.40 -15.43
CA ILE A 194 -2.94 9.63 -16.46
C ILE A 194 -3.17 10.28 -17.83
N LYS A 195 -4.43 10.52 -18.21
CA LYS A 195 -4.78 11.10 -19.51
C LYS A 195 -4.17 12.49 -19.70
N GLU A 196 -4.29 13.36 -18.70
CA GLU A 196 -3.76 14.72 -18.74
C GLU A 196 -2.23 14.73 -18.88
N THR A 197 -1.54 13.85 -18.14
CA THR A 197 -0.08 13.70 -18.24
C THR A 197 0.34 13.24 -19.64
N LEU A 198 -0.33 12.22 -20.19
CA LEU A 198 -0.03 11.71 -21.52
C LEU A 198 -0.24 12.77 -22.61
N ILE A 199 -1.32 13.56 -22.52
CA ILE A 199 -1.56 14.66 -23.45
C ILE A 199 -0.48 15.74 -23.29
N SER A 200 -0.15 16.15 -22.07
CA SER A 200 0.92 17.12 -21.81
C SER A 200 2.27 16.66 -22.37
N TRP A 201 2.62 15.38 -22.24
CA TRP A 201 3.82 14.81 -22.83
C TRP A 201 3.77 14.73 -24.36
N ALA A 202 2.62 14.41 -24.95
CA ALA A 202 2.44 14.45 -26.40
C ALA A 202 2.51 15.88 -26.96
N MET A 203 2.10 16.88 -26.18
CA MET A 203 2.23 18.28 -26.59
C MET A 203 3.66 18.81 -26.45
N GLY A 204 4.32 18.53 -25.32
CA GLY A 204 5.61 19.12 -25.00
C GLY A 204 6.83 18.30 -25.39
N GLY A 205 6.68 16.99 -25.61
CA GLY A 205 7.81 16.06 -25.79
C GLY A 205 7.98 15.51 -27.21
N SER A 206 6.89 15.23 -27.90
CA SER A 206 6.91 14.49 -29.16
C SER A 206 6.79 15.34 -30.43
N GLY A 207 6.67 16.67 -30.32
CA GLY A 207 6.70 17.61 -31.44
C GLY A 207 6.06 17.12 -32.76
N ASN A 208 4.80 17.47 -33.03
CA ASN A 208 4.09 17.22 -34.31
C ASN A 208 3.89 15.75 -34.76
N GLU A 209 4.53 14.74 -34.14
CA GLU A 209 4.34 13.33 -34.57
C GLU A 209 2.99 12.75 -34.13
N PHE A 210 2.47 13.19 -32.97
CA PHE A 210 1.17 12.78 -32.44
C PHE A 210 0.09 13.87 -32.51
N ILE A 211 0.42 15.05 -33.04
CA ILE A 211 -0.49 16.21 -33.13
C ILE A 211 -0.53 16.64 -34.59
N THR A 212 -1.52 16.17 -35.32
CA THR A 212 -1.80 16.61 -36.69
C THR A 212 -2.56 17.91 -36.68
N GLY A 213 -2.08 18.91 -37.43
CA GLY A 213 -2.80 20.18 -37.59
C GLY A 213 -4.12 20.00 -38.31
N ASP A 214 -5.18 20.57 -37.76
CA ASP A 214 -6.52 20.54 -38.32
C ASP A 214 -6.65 21.54 -39.49
N GLU A 215 -7.00 21.04 -40.67
CA GLU A 215 -7.15 21.84 -41.90
C GLU A 215 -8.31 22.85 -41.83
N GLU A 216 -9.37 22.56 -41.09
CA GLU A 216 -10.49 23.50 -40.89
C GLU A 216 -10.06 24.69 -40.06
N LEU A 217 -9.36 24.43 -38.95
CA LEU A 217 -8.77 25.47 -38.10
C LEU A 217 -7.71 26.31 -38.83
N LYS A 218 -6.92 25.71 -39.73
CA LYS A 218 -5.98 26.44 -40.59
C LYS A 218 -6.73 27.40 -41.53
N ARG A 219 -7.79 26.93 -42.19
CA ARG A 219 -8.63 27.76 -43.07
C ARG A 219 -9.31 28.88 -42.28
N TRP A 220 -9.86 28.58 -41.11
CA TRP A 220 -10.51 29.57 -40.24
C TRP A 220 -9.54 30.66 -39.77
N ARG A 221 -8.31 30.30 -39.38
CA ARG A 221 -7.25 31.27 -39.06
C ARG A 221 -6.93 32.19 -40.23
N TRP A 222 -6.84 31.64 -41.44
CA TRP A 222 -6.53 32.41 -42.64
C TRP A 222 -7.65 33.39 -43.03
N TYR A 223 -8.91 33.03 -42.83
CA TYR A 223 -10.05 33.88 -43.17
C TYR A 223 -10.30 35.01 -42.15
N ASN A 224 -9.99 34.81 -40.87
CA ASN A 224 -10.27 35.78 -39.79
C ASN A 224 -9.05 36.59 -39.32
N ALA A 225 -7.86 36.36 -39.90
CA ALA A 225 -6.65 37.12 -39.59
C ALA A 225 -6.32 38.23 -40.61
N ARG A 226 -7.26 38.53 -41.53
CA ARG A 226 -7.29 39.74 -42.36
C ARG A 226 -8.38 40.68 -41.85
#